data_AF-A0A9P0D2M5-F1
#
_entry.id   AF-A0A9P0D2M5-F1
#
_cell.length_a   1.000
_cell.length_b   1.000
_cell.length_c   1.000
_cell.angle_alpha   90.00
_cell.angle_beta   90.00
_cell.angle_gamma   90.00
#
_symmetry.space_group_name_H-M   'P 1'
#
loop_
_entity.id
_entity.type
_entity.pdbx_description
1 polymer ?
#
loop_
_entity_poly.entity_id
_entity_poly.type
_entity_poly.pdbx_seq_one_letter_code
_entity_poly.pdbx_strand_id
1 'polypeptide(L)'
;MLLCSESFFLFMFTNAVIILAQEFRLDSYIVDRPLPYLSKHSFINRSEQNITIKNCSLETIAPEAFKNVKAAKIYIIENPLRILRRRMFNLVMVDELYCDRNQISEIEPGTFHYVHPIYEDALQILSLSNNKLHTIKRGVFSGTNFRKILLNSNKIDYIEFGSFENMPYLLALHLGDNMLQRIDIGIFNGFPNPMLLRLSGNKINFIHRRAFENSTFLSLDLQDNDLGNVEKEYFINALIGWYFI
;
A
#
# COMPACT_ATOMS: atom_id res chain seq x y z
N MET A 1 -9.34 26.87 27.76
CA MET A 1 -9.24 27.75 26.59
C MET A 1 -7.84 28.35 26.59
N LEU A 2 -6.87 27.63 26.03
CA LEU A 2 -5.48 28.09 25.88
C LEU A 2 -5.16 27.89 24.40
N LEU A 3 -4.96 29.01 23.72
CA LEU A 3 -4.62 29.09 22.31
C LEU A 3 -3.23 28.50 22.11
N CYS A 4 -3.16 27.28 21.55
CA CYS A 4 -1.95 26.74 20.96
C CYS A 4 -1.63 27.56 19.70
N SER A 5 -0.69 28.49 19.81
CA SER A 5 -0.14 29.21 18.67
C SER A 5 0.83 28.31 17.90
N GLU A 6 0.81 28.41 16.56
CA GLU A 6 1.65 27.70 15.59
C GLU A 6 3.16 27.86 15.80
N SER A 7 3.57 28.70 16.76
CA SER A 7 4.95 29.03 17.09
C SER A 7 5.69 27.94 17.88
N PHE A 8 4.99 27.01 18.53
CA PHE A 8 5.62 26.02 19.42
C PHE A 8 6.24 24.82 18.68
N PHE A 9 5.82 24.53 17.45
CA PHE A 9 6.42 23.48 16.63
C PHE A 9 7.67 23.93 15.86
N LEU A 10 7.86 25.25 15.69
CA LEU A 10 9.01 25.80 14.96
C LEU A 10 10.29 25.90 15.81
N PHE A 11 10.21 25.69 17.13
CA PHE A 11 11.29 26.00 18.07
C PHE A 11 12.19 24.82 18.51
N MET A 12 11.91 23.59 18.07
CA MET A 12 12.70 22.42 18.50
C MET A 12 14.00 22.17 17.72
N PHE A 13 14.32 22.90 16.65
CA PHE A 13 15.61 22.75 15.96
C PHE A 13 16.14 24.10 15.45
N THR A 14 16.76 24.88 16.34
CA THR A 14 17.43 26.13 16.03
C THR A 14 18.71 25.90 15.22
N ASN A 15 18.67 26.20 13.91
CA ASN A 15 19.66 26.82 13.01
C ASN A 15 21.19 26.63 13.12
N ALA A 16 21.75 25.87 14.07
CA ALA A 16 23.21 25.71 14.23
C ALA A 16 23.76 24.36 13.72
N VAL A 17 22.90 23.41 13.33
CA VAL A 17 23.31 22.09 12.80
C VAL A 17 23.19 22.00 11.27
N ILE A 18 22.67 23.05 10.62
CA ILE A 18 22.22 23.02 9.22
C ILE A 18 23.37 23.04 8.18
N ILE A 19 24.64 23.27 8.58
CA ILE A 19 25.75 23.39 7.61
C ILE A 19 26.66 22.14 7.56
N LEU A 20 26.46 21.14 8.43
CA LEU A 20 27.24 19.88 8.39
C LEU A 20 26.39 18.61 8.10
N ALA A 21 25.08 18.75 7.87
CA ALA A 21 24.15 17.61 7.74
C ALA A 21 23.71 17.30 6.29
N GLN A 22 24.50 17.66 5.26
CA GLN A 22 24.23 17.18 3.89
C GLN A 22 24.59 15.70 3.68
N GLU A 23 25.28 15.06 4.64
CA GLU A 23 25.66 13.64 4.55
C GLU A 23 24.89 12.70 5.49
N PHE A 24 24.06 13.22 6.41
CA PHE A 24 23.25 12.40 7.30
C PHE A 24 21.77 12.72 7.07
N ARG A 25 21.09 11.91 6.25
CA ARG A 25 19.63 11.94 6.14
C ARG A 25 19.04 11.65 7.53
N LEU A 26 18.60 12.69 8.24
CA LEU A 26 17.99 12.55 9.57
C LEU A 26 16.65 11.81 9.45
N ASP A 27 16.42 10.86 10.35
CA ASP A 27 15.14 10.15 10.47
C ASP A 27 14.14 10.95 11.31
N SER A 28 12.89 11.03 10.86
CA SER A 28 11.78 11.49 11.70
C SER A 28 11.13 10.31 12.41
N TYR A 29 11.06 10.38 13.75
CA TYR A 29 10.45 9.35 14.58
C TYR A 29 9.42 9.99 15.53
N ILE A 30 8.14 9.92 15.17
CA ILE A 30 7.01 10.42 15.97
C ILE A 30 6.22 9.21 16.44
N VAL A 31 6.40 8.84 17.71
CA VAL A 31 5.84 7.60 18.27
C VAL A 31 5.23 7.88 19.64
N ASP A 32 4.07 7.29 19.92
CA ASP A 32 3.37 7.33 21.21
C ASP A 32 3.08 8.76 21.72
N ARG A 33 2.86 9.69 20.79
CA ARG A 33 2.56 11.10 21.08
C ARG A 33 1.33 11.55 20.30
N PRO A 34 0.36 12.23 20.94
CA PRO A 34 -0.82 12.74 20.24
C PRO A 34 -0.44 13.67 19.08
N LEU A 35 -0.79 13.26 17.87
CA LEU A 35 -0.67 14.02 16.64
C LEU A 35 -1.89 13.68 15.76
N PRO A 36 -3.08 14.19 16.10
CA PRO A 36 -4.32 13.81 15.40
C PRO A 36 -4.38 14.27 13.95
N TYR A 37 -3.53 15.22 13.56
CA TYR A 37 -3.55 15.84 12.25
C TYR A 37 -2.15 16.19 11.75
N LEU A 38 -1.87 15.88 10.49
CA LEU A 38 -0.76 16.45 9.73
C LEU A 38 -1.27 17.55 8.79
N SER A 39 -0.72 18.76 8.94
CA SER A 39 -0.98 19.86 8.03
C SER A 39 -0.24 19.70 6.70
N LYS A 40 -0.63 20.48 5.69
CA LYS A 40 0.05 20.56 4.38
C LYS A 40 1.52 21.02 4.46
N HIS A 41 1.96 21.55 5.60
CA HIS A 41 3.34 22.03 5.81
C HIS A 41 4.21 21.06 6.62
N SER A 42 3.70 19.88 6.99
CA SER A 42 4.36 19.00 7.96
C SER A 42 5.70 18.45 7.47
N PHE A 43 5.74 17.86 6.27
CA PHE A 43 6.95 17.23 5.71
C PHE A 43 7.40 17.86 4.39
N ILE A 44 6.84 19.00 3.99
CA ILE A 44 7.15 19.63 2.70
C ILE A 44 8.66 19.78 2.45
N ASN A 45 9.13 19.35 1.29
CA ASN A 45 10.53 19.39 0.83
C ASN A 45 11.56 18.67 1.72
N ARG A 46 11.13 17.75 2.59
CA ARG A 46 12.07 17.01 3.47
C ARG A 46 12.78 15.89 2.72
N SER A 47 14.05 15.68 3.06
CA SER A 47 14.88 14.58 2.58
C SER A 47 15.40 13.79 3.77
N GLU A 48 14.84 12.60 3.98
CA GLU A 48 15.08 11.76 5.14
C GLU A 48 15.42 10.34 4.69
N GLN A 49 15.93 9.51 5.61
CA GLN A 49 16.07 8.09 5.30
C GLN A 49 14.75 7.39 5.65
N ASN A 50 14.22 7.62 6.85
CA ASN A 50 12.97 7.06 7.32
C ASN A 50 12.07 8.12 7.97
N ILE A 51 10.77 8.08 7.66
CA ILE A 51 9.73 8.81 8.38
C ILE A 51 8.85 7.79 9.10
N THR A 52 8.73 7.88 10.42
CA THR A 52 7.86 7.01 11.23
C THR A 52 6.87 7.85 12.02
N ILE A 53 5.58 7.52 11.87
CA ILE A 53 4.46 8.06 12.62
C ILE A 53 3.65 6.88 13.14
N LYS A 54 3.80 6.57 14.43
CA LYS A 54 3.26 5.36 15.04
C LYS A 54 2.48 5.68 16.31
N ASN A 55 1.26 5.14 16.42
CA ASN A 55 0.47 5.23 17.65
C ASN A 55 0.34 6.69 18.17
N CYS A 56 0.02 7.58 17.23
CA CYS A 56 -0.11 9.01 17.48
C CYS A 56 -1.56 9.48 17.54
N SER A 57 -2.53 8.57 17.45
CA SER A 57 -3.94 8.92 17.23
C SER A 57 -4.15 9.77 15.96
N LEU A 58 -3.30 9.62 14.94
CA LEU A 58 -3.40 10.36 13.68
C LEU A 58 -4.68 9.98 12.91
N GLU A 59 -5.60 10.93 12.79
CA GLU A 59 -6.90 10.73 12.13
C GLU A 59 -6.91 11.23 10.69
N THR A 60 -6.15 12.30 10.41
CA THR A 60 -6.20 12.97 9.11
C THR A 60 -4.82 13.47 8.68
N ILE A 61 -4.52 13.28 7.40
CA ILE A 61 -3.37 13.86 6.72
C ILE A 61 -3.88 14.79 5.64
N ALA A 62 -3.50 16.06 5.70
CA ALA A 62 -3.86 17.03 4.69
C ALA A 62 -3.24 16.66 3.32
N PRO A 63 -3.91 16.98 2.21
CA PRO A 63 -3.27 16.95 0.90
C PRO A 63 -1.96 17.75 0.91
N GLU A 64 -0.95 17.26 0.21
CA GLU A 64 0.38 17.85 0.11
C GLU A 64 1.21 17.87 1.41
N ALA A 65 0.75 17.22 2.49
CA ALA A 65 1.54 17.10 3.73
C ALA A 65 2.94 16.51 3.51
N PHE A 66 3.09 15.65 2.49
CA PHE A 66 4.35 15.04 2.05
C PHE A 66 4.87 15.60 0.72
N LYS A 67 4.56 16.84 0.35
CA LYS A 67 4.96 17.41 -0.94
C LYS A 67 6.47 17.45 -1.10
N ASN A 68 6.96 16.91 -2.22
CA ASN A 68 8.37 16.86 -2.58
C ASN A 68 9.24 16.14 -1.54
N VAL A 69 8.69 15.16 -0.84
CA VAL A 69 9.44 14.37 0.14
C VAL A 69 10.30 13.34 -0.57
N LYS A 70 11.52 13.17 -0.08
CA LYS A 70 12.42 12.06 -0.40
C LYS A 70 12.65 11.26 0.87
N ALA A 71 12.28 9.99 0.87
CA ALA A 71 12.52 9.05 1.96
C ALA A 71 12.83 7.67 1.38
N ALA A 72 13.61 6.83 2.05
CA ALA A 72 13.65 5.42 1.69
C ALA A 72 12.37 4.73 2.15
N LYS A 73 11.96 4.99 3.39
CA LYS A 73 10.81 4.34 4.02
C LYS A 73 9.91 5.32 4.74
N ILE A 74 8.61 5.12 4.61
CA ILE A 74 7.59 5.86 5.36
C ILE A 74 6.66 4.87 6.06
N TYR A 75 6.55 5.01 7.37
CA TYR A 75 5.68 4.22 8.24
C TYR A 75 4.62 5.14 8.85
N ILE A 76 3.36 4.95 8.47
CA ILE A 76 2.18 5.59 9.07
C ILE A 76 1.34 4.47 9.65
N ILE A 77 1.70 3.98 10.83
CA ILE A 77 1.21 2.69 11.35
C ILE A 77 0.52 2.85 12.70
N GLU A 78 -0.41 1.95 13.03
CA GLU A 78 -1.10 1.95 14.33
C GLU A 78 -1.79 3.29 14.63
N ASN A 79 -2.48 3.86 13.64
CA ASN A 79 -3.22 5.12 13.79
C ASN A 79 -4.70 4.96 13.35
N PRO A 80 -5.62 5.80 13.79
CA PRO A 80 -7.04 5.71 13.39
C PRO A 80 -7.32 6.31 12.00
N LEU A 81 -6.36 6.33 11.06
CA LEU A 81 -6.55 6.92 9.73
C LEU A 81 -7.62 6.14 8.95
N ARG A 82 -8.63 6.84 8.40
CA ARG A 82 -9.81 6.21 7.78
C ARG A 82 -9.82 6.23 6.25
N ILE A 83 -9.22 7.25 5.66
CA ILE A 83 -9.28 7.48 4.21
C ILE A 83 -7.91 7.92 3.73
N LEU A 84 -7.42 7.29 2.66
CA LEU A 84 -6.28 7.83 1.91
C LEU A 84 -6.81 8.69 0.77
N ARG A 85 -6.47 9.97 0.82
CA ARG A 85 -6.98 10.99 -0.09
C ARG A 85 -6.01 11.28 -1.23
N ARG A 86 -6.55 11.78 -2.34
CA ARG A 86 -5.77 12.24 -3.48
C ARG A 86 -4.75 13.30 -3.04
N ARG A 87 -3.53 13.22 -3.57
CA ARG A 87 -2.38 14.11 -3.25
C ARG A 87 -1.93 14.10 -1.79
N MET A 88 -2.39 13.16 -0.96
CA MET A 88 -1.84 12.98 0.39
C MET A 88 -0.33 12.67 0.32
N PHE A 89 0.06 11.84 -0.66
CA PHE A 89 1.43 11.47 -0.94
C PHE A 89 1.90 12.15 -2.23
N ASN A 90 2.98 12.91 -2.13
CA ASN A 90 3.75 13.43 -3.27
C ASN A 90 5.23 13.19 -2.97
N LEU A 91 5.59 11.91 -3.08
CA LEU A 91 6.85 11.32 -2.70
C LEU A 91 7.70 11.21 -3.97
N VAL A 92 8.65 12.12 -4.11
CA VAL A 92 9.55 12.17 -5.28
C VAL A 92 10.45 10.93 -5.30
N MET A 93 10.74 10.38 -4.12
CA MET A 93 11.57 9.21 -3.91
C MET A 93 11.04 8.47 -2.69
N VAL A 94 10.50 7.26 -2.88
CA VAL A 94 10.16 6.31 -1.82
C VAL A 94 10.22 4.87 -2.30
N ASP A 95 10.91 4.02 -1.55
CA ASP A 95 10.94 2.58 -1.81
C ASP A 95 9.82 1.88 -1.05
N GLU A 96 9.58 2.21 0.21
CA GLU A 96 8.59 1.50 1.02
C GLU A 96 7.61 2.45 1.73
N LEU A 97 6.32 2.26 1.48
CA LEU A 97 5.22 2.98 2.13
C LEU A 97 4.33 2.00 2.90
N TYR A 98 4.36 2.10 4.23
CA TYR A 98 3.57 1.27 5.15
C TYR A 98 2.48 2.12 5.80
N CYS A 99 1.23 1.73 5.56
CA CYS A 99 0.03 2.32 6.15
C CYS A 99 -0.73 1.27 6.98
N ASP A 100 -0.03 0.28 7.51
CA ASP A 100 -0.57 -0.87 8.22
C ASP A 100 -1.23 -0.53 9.55
N ARG A 101 -2.17 -1.39 9.99
CA ARG A 101 -2.84 -1.25 11.29
C ARG A 101 -3.51 0.11 11.47
N ASN A 102 -4.14 0.60 10.41
CA ASN A 102 -5.01 1.77 10.49
C ASN A 102 -6.50 1.37 10.43
N GLN A 103 -7.39 2.34 10.23
CA GLN A 103 -8.82 2.11 10.01
C GLN A 103 -9.22 2.42 8.56
N ILE A 104 -8.28 2.27 7.61
CA ILE A 104 -8.47 2.71 6.22
C ILE A 104 -9.57 1.85 5.59
N SER A 105 -10.69 2.48 5.25
CA SER A 105 -11.82 1.84 4.57
C SER A 105 -11.98 2.31 3.13
N GLU A 106 -11.32 3.41 2.76
CA GLU A 106 -11.39 3.98 1.41
C GLU A 106 -10.04 4.55 0.95
N ILE A 107 -9.76 4.36 -0.34
CA ILE A 107 -8.63 4.96 -1.06
C ILE A 107 -9.21 5.71 -2.25
N GLU A 108 -8.98 7.02 -2.31
CA GLU A 108 -9.39 7.83 -3.46
C GLU A 108 -8.51 7.50 -4.68
N PRO A 109 -9.07 7.39 -5.89
CA PRO A 109 -8.28 7.24 -7.11
C PRO A 109 -7.22 8.34 -7.25
N GLY A 110 -5.99 7.92 -7.58
CA GLY A 110 -4.85 8.82 -7.70
C GLY A 110 -4.20 9.26 -6.39
N THR A 111 -4.53 8.61 -5.27
CA THR A 111 -3.80 8.74 -4.00
C THR A 111 -2.29 8.54 -4.18
N PHE A 112 -1.90 7.57 -5.01
CA PHE A 112 -0.50 7.16 -5.21
C PHE A 112 0.12 7.63 -6.54
N HIS A 113 -0.55 8.49 -7.32
CA HIS A 113 -0.05 8.92 -8.64
C HIS A 113 1.33 9.62 -8.60
N TYR A 114 1.66 10.24 -7.46
CA TYR A 114 2.92 10.98 -7.28
C TYR A 114 3.82 10.26 -6.28
N VAL A 115 3.85 8.93 -6.33
CA VAL A 115 4.68 8.08 -5.47
C VAL A 115 5.68 7.36 -6.34
N HIS A 116 6.90 7.89 -6.43
CA HIS A 116 7.92 7.42 -7.35
C HIS A 116 9.05 6.69 -6.61
N PRO A 117 9.58 5.59 -7.18
CA PRO A 117 10.68 4.85 -6.57
C PRO A 117 11.98 5.66 -6.62
N ILE A 118 12.97 5.29 -5.80
CA ILE A 118 14.28 5.97 -5.82
C ILE A 118 15.03 5.70 -7.14
N TYR A 119 14.91 4.48 -7.65
CA TYR A 119 15.46 4.04 -8.93
C TYR A 119 14.37 3.32 -9.73
N GLU A 120 14.43 3.33 -11.06
CA GLU A 120 13.41 2.67 -11.92
C GLU A 120 13.25 1.17 -11.58
N ASP A 121 14.34 0.53 -11.19
CA ASP A 121 14.38 -0.88 -10.79
C ASP A 121 14.24 -1.16 -9.30
N ALA A 122 14.01 -0.13 -8.49
CA ALA A 122 13.84 -0.32 -7.04
C ALA A 122 12.58 -1.14 -6.75
N LEU A 123 12.69 -2.00 -5.73
CA LEU A 123 11.55 -2.71 -5.19
C LEU A 123 10.66 -1.73 -4.44
N GLN A 124 9.63 -1.22 -5.12
CA GLN A 124 8.67 -0.33 -4.49
C GLN A 124 7.55 -1.12 -3.81
N ILE A 125 7.41 -0.96 -2.49
CA ILE A 125 6.47 -1.69 -1.64
C ILE A 125 5.39 -0.73 -1.13
N LEU A 126 4.13 -1.13 -1.28
CA LEU A 126 3.00 -0.55 -0.58
C LEU A 126 2.41 -1.60 0.36
N SER A 127 2.27 -1.27 1.65
CA SER A 127 1.53 -2.08 2.59
C SER A 127 0.36 -1.32 3.17
N LEU A 128 -0.81 -1.96 3.11
CA LEU A 128 -2.09 -1.52 3.64
C LEU A 128 -2.71 -2.64 4.49
N SER A 129 -1.89 -3.55 5.01
CA SER A 129 -2.37 -4.71 5.74
C SER A 129 -3.01 -4.30 7.07
N ASN A 130 -3.91 -5.13 7.60
CA ASN A 130 -4.60 -4.87 8.87
C ASN A 130 -5.41 -3.56 8.87
N ASN A 131 -6.14 -3.29 7.80
CA ASN A 131 -7.04 -2.13 7.66
C ASN A 131 -8.51 -2.59 7.59
N LYS A 132 -9.39 -1.77 6.99
CA LYS A 132 -10.83 -2.02 6.85
C LYS A 132 -11.31 -1.88 5.41
N LEU A 133 -10.43 -2.11 4.43
CA LEU A 133 -10.78 -2.04 3.02
C LEU A 133 -11.79 -3.13 2.67
N HIS A 134 -12.88 -2.75 2.01
CA HIS A 134 -13.93 -3.66 1.55
C HIS A 134 -13.85 -3.98 0.05
N THR A 135 -13.40 -3.00 -0.74
CA THR A 135 -13.34 -3.14 -2.19
C THR A 135 -12.04 -2.57 -2.71
N ILE A 136 -11.45 -3.25 -3.69
CA ILE A 136 -10.42 -2.65 -4.53
C ILE A 136 -11.14 -2.06 -5.74
N LYS A 137 -11.21 -0.72 -5.78
CA LYS A 137 -11.87 0.01 -6.86
C LYS A 137 -10.92 0.16 -8.05
N ARG A 138 -11.47 0.26 -9.26
CA ARG A 138 -10.69 0.58 -10.46
C ARG A 138 -9.96 1.91 -10.30
N GLY A 139 -8.69 1.93 -10.71
CA GLY A 139 -7.89 3.15 -10.75
C GLY A 139 -7.22 3.56 -9.44
N VAL A 140 -7.44 2.85 -8.33
CA VAL A 140 -6.75 3.17 -7.05
C VAL A 140 -5.23 2.97 -7.12
N PHE A 141 -4.78 2.00 -7.92
CA PHE A 141 -3.36 1.70 -8.16
C PHE A 141 -2.89 2.00 -9.59
N SER A 142 -3.74 2.58 -10.43
CA SER A 142 -3.42 2.84 -11.84
C SER A 142 -2.22 3.78 -11.98
N GLY A 143 -1.28 3.44 -12.87
CA GLY A 143 -0.12 4.28 -13.14
C GLY A 143 0.90 4.34 -11.99
N THR A 144 0.82 3.42 -11.03
CA THR A 144 1.82 3.27 -9.97
C THR A 144 2.92 2.29 -10.39
N ASN A 145 4.12 2.48 -9.84
CA ASN A 145 5.27 1.61 -10.09
C ASN A 145 5.49 0.59 -8.95
N PHE A 146 4.47 0.34 -8.12
CA PHE A 146 4.57 -0.62 -7.03
C PHE A 146 4.88 -2.01 -7.59
N ARG A 147 5.96 -2.60 -7.06
CA ARG A 147 6.38 -3.96 -7.37
C ARG A 147 5.80 -4.98 -6.39
N LYS A 148 5.40 -4.53 -5.20
CA LYS A 148 4.74 -5.38 -4.20
C LYS A 148 3.63 -4.60 -3.50
N ILE A 149 2.43 -5.19 -3.47
CA ILE A 149 1.28 -4.67 -2.74
C ILE A 149 0.83 -5.69 -1.69
N LEU A 150 0.75 -5.25 -0.44
CA LEU A 150 0.32 -6.04 0.70
C LEU A 150 -1.02 -5.50 1.20
N LEU A 151 -2.07 -6.33 1.09
CA LEU A 151 -3.44 -6.00 1.49
C LEU A 151 -4.00 -7.04 2.47
N ASN A 152 -3.12 -7.78 3.16
CA ASN A 152 -3.53 -8.87 4.04
C ASN A 152 -4.39 -8.38 5.20
N SER A 153 -5.26 -9.24 5.71
CA SER A 153 -6.05 -8.96 6.92
C SER A 153 -6.89 -7.68 6.79
N ASN A 154 -7.54 -7.52 5.64
CA ASN A 154 -8.54 -6.47 5.39
C ASN A 154 -9.95 -7.10 5.43
N LYS A 155 -10.93 -6.47 4.78
CA LYS A 155 -12.30 -6.99 4.64
C LYS A 155 -12.69 -7.08 3.16
N ILE A 156 -11.71 -7.29 2.28
CA ILE A 156 -11.92 -7.18 0.84
C ILE A 156 -12.76 -8.37 0.39
N ASP A 157 -13.98 -8.10 -0.05
CA ASP A 157 -14.92 -9.09 -0.59
C ASP A 157 -15.13 -8.96 -2.10
N TYR A 158 -14.70 -7.83 -2.68
CA TYR A 158 -14.86 -7.53 -4.08
C TYR A 158 -13.66 -6.79 -4.67
N ILE A 159 -13.27 -7.17 -5.89
CA ILE A 159 -12.23 -6.52 -6.70
C ILE A 159 -12.88 -6.13 -8.01
N GLU A 160 -12.91 -4.84 -8.32
CA GLU A 160 -13.49 -4.36 -9.58
C GLU A 160 -12.66 -4.82 -10.78
N PHE A 161 -13.33 -5.09 -11.89
CA PHE A 161 -12.66 -5.36 -13.16
C PHE A 161 -11.69 -4.21 -13.52
N GLY A 162 -10.45 -4.56 -13.84
CA GLY A 162 -9.41 -3.60 -14.18
C GLY A 162 -8.81 -2.84 -12.98
N SER A 163 -9.03 -3.29 -11.75
CA SER A 163 -8.42 -2.72 -10.54
C SER A 163 -6.90 -2.63 -10.56
N PHE A 164 -6.26 -3.54 -11.31
CA PHE A 164 -4.82 -3.61 -11.48
C PHE A 164 -4.37 -3.35 -12.92
N GLU A 165 -5.22 -2.72 -13.74
CA GLU A 165 -4.80 -2.24 -15.07
C GLU A 165 -3.65 -1.23 -14.92
N ASN A 166 -2.72 -1.25 -15.88
CA ASN A 166 -1.57 -0.34 -15.94
C ASN A 166 -0.67 -0.40 -14.69
N MET A 167 -0.39 -1.62 -14.22
CA MET A 167 0.60 -1.90 -13.18
C MET A 167 1.79 -2.73 -13.73
N PRO A 168 2.56 -2.20 -14.68
CA PRO A 168 3.52 -2.96 -15.50
C PRO A 168 4.75 -3.48 -14.74
N TYR A 169 4.88 -3.17 -13.45
CA TYR A 169 6.00 -3.61 -12.61
C TYR A 169 5.57 -4.45 -11.39
N LEU A 170 4.28 -4.71 -11.20
CA LEU A 170 3.80 -5.47 -10.04
C LEU A 170 4.26 -6.94 -10.14
N LEU A 171 5.00 -7.40 -9.13
CA LEU A 171 5.54 -8.76 -9.04
C LEU A 171 4.86 -9.59 -7.96
N ALA A 172 4.29 -8.94 -6.95
CA ALA A 172 3.67 -9.62 -5.81
C ALA A 172 2.42 -8.91 -5.32
N LEU A 173 1.32 -9.65 -5.24
CA LEU A 173 0.07 -9.19 -4.66
C LEU A 173 -0.36 -10.15 -3.54
N HIS A 174 -0.47 -9.62 -2.33
CA HIS A 174 -0.93 -10.40 -1.19
C HIS A 174 -2.30 -9.90 -0.73
N LEU A 175 -3.27 -10.80 -0.79
CA LEU A 175 -4.66 -10.61 -0.41
C LEU A 175 -5.09 -11.65 0.64
N GLY A 176 -4.14 -12.20 1.39
CA GLY A 176 -4.44 -13.21 2.41
C GLY A 176 -5.33 -12.66 3.53
N ASP A 177 -6.08 -13.54 4.19
CA ASP A 177 -6.98 -13.18 5.29
C ASP A 177 -7.97 -12.06 4.91
N ASN A 178 -8.66 -12.23 3.79
CA ASN A 178 -9.70 -11.31 3.32
C ASN A 178 -11.04 -12.07 3.22
N MET A 179 -12.01 -11.50 2.51
CA MET A 179 -13.39 -11.99 2.45
C MET A 179 -13.81 -12.33 1.01
N LEU A 180 -12.84 -12.54 0.11
CA LEU A 180 -13.11 -12.84 -1.29
C LEU A 180 -13.83 -14.17 -1.41
N GLN A 181 -14.91 -14.21 -2.18
CA GLN A 181 -15.70 -15.42 -2.41
C GLN A 181 -15.51 -16.00 -3.82
N ARG A 182 -15.05 -15.18 -4.75
CA ARG A 182 -15.00 -15.53 -6.17
C ARG A 182 -13.76 -14.94 -6.83
N ILE A 183 -13.22 -15.67 -7.80
CA ILE A 183 -12.24 -15.18 -8.75
C ILE A 183 -12.92 -15.13 -10.11
N ASP A 184 -13.37 -13.94 -10.52
CA ASP A 184 -14.03 -13.74 -11.81
C ASP A 184 -13.02 -13.53 -12.94
N ILE A 185 -13.50 -13.53 -14.18
CA ILE A 185 -12.67 -13.32 -15.37
C ILE A 185 -12.00 -11.95 -15.35
N GLY A 186 -10.69 -11.95 -15.60
CA GLY A 186 -9.93 -10.73 -15.87
C GLY A 186 -9.64 -9.84 -14.67
N ILE A 187 -9.98 -10.26 -13.44
CA ILE A 187 -9.61 -9.51 -12.23
C ILE A 187 -8.08 -9.39 -12.07
N PHE A 188 -7.34 -10.31 -12.67
CA PHE A 188 -5.88 -10.40 -12.66
C PHE A 188 -5.27 -10.15 -14.05
N ASN A 189 -6.02 -9.53 -14.96
CA ASN A 189 -5.47 -9.10 -16.24
C ASN A 189 -4.57 -7.86 -16.04
N GLY A 190 -3.53 -7.74 -16.87
CA GLY A 190 -2.65 -6.57 -16.90
C GLY A 190 -1.46 -6.65 -15.94
N PHE A 191 -1.30 -7.76 -15.20
CA PHE A 191 -0.09 -8.01 -14.43
C PHE A 191 1.09 -8.39 -15.32
N PRO A 192 2.32 -8.04 -14.90
CA PRO A 192 3.54 -8.63 -15.39
C PRO A 192 3.58 -10.13 -15.08
N ASN A 193 4.10 -10.88 -16.04
CA ASN A 193 4.19 -12.33 -15.99
C ASN A 193 5.69 -12.73 -15.86
N PRO A 194 6.09 -13.60 -14.91
CA PRO A 194 5.29 -14.26 -13.87
C PRO A 194 5.15 -13.45 -12.58
N MET A 195 4.06 -13.69 -11.82
CA MET A 195 3.75 -12.99 -10.55
C MET A 195 3.53 -13.94 -9.37
N LEU A 196 3.75 -13.46 -8.15
CA LEU A 196 3.38 -14.12 -6.90
C LEU A 196 2.02 -13.59 -6.41
N LEU A 197 1.05 -14.48 -6.25
CA LEU A 197 -0.30 -14.17 -5.78
C LEU A 197 -0.65 -14.99 -4.53
N ARG A 198 -0.91 -14.30 -3.41
CA ARG A 198 -1.39 -14.92 -2.16
C ARG A 198 -2.85 -14.59 -1.93
N LEU A 199 -3.70 -15.62 -1.89
CA LEU A 199 -5.14 -15.54 -1.65
C LEU A 199 -5.57 -16.44 -0.49
N SER A 200 -4.61 -16.94 0.32
CA SER A 200 -4.91 -17.84 1.41
C SER A 200 -5.78 -17.21 2.50
N GLY A 201 -6.60 -18.00 3.19
CA GLY A 201 -7.48 -17.48 4.25
C GLY A 201 -8.59 -16.56 3.73
N ASN A 202 -9.07 -16.79 2.50
CA ASN A 202 -10.27 -16.14 1.97
C ASN A 202 -11.47 -17.10 2.06
N LYS A 203 -12.56 -16.80 1.34
CA LYS A 203 -13.78 -17.61 1.28
C LYS A 203 -14.07 -18.08 -0.15
N ILE A 204 -13.02 -18.24 -0.96
CA ILE A 204 -13.16 -18.45 -2.39
C ILE A 204 -13.77 -19.82 -2.62
N ASN A 205 -14.97 -19.85 -3.20
CA ASN A 205 -15.71 -21.07 -3.54
C ASN A 205 -16.03 -21.18 -5.04
N PHE A 206 -15.62 -20.18 -5.81
CA PHE A 206 -15.82 -20.14 -7.26
C PHE A 206 -14.63 -19.50 -7.95
N ILE A 207 -14.09 -20.19 -8.95
CA ILE A 207 -13.08 -19.65 -9.86
C ILE A 207 -13.65 -19.77 -11.27
N HIS A 208 -13.73 -18.64 -11.98
CA HIS A 208 -14.16 -18.65 -13.37
C HIS A 208 -13.14 -19.41 -14.23
N ARG A 209 -13.59 -20.26 -15.18
CA ARG A 209 -12.72 -21.09 -16.05
C ARG A 209 -11.64 -20.33 -16.85
N ARG A 210 -11.83 -19.02 -17.03
CA ARG A 210 -10.90 -18.11 -17.72
C ARG A 210 -10.28 -17.05 -16.79
N ALA A 211 -10.40 -17.24 -15.47
CA ALA A 211 -9.86 -16.32 -14.48
C ALA A 211 -8.35 -16.06 -14.66
N PHE A 212 -7.62 -17.08 -15.15
CA PHE A 212 -6.16 -17.08 -15.28
C PHE A 212 -5.68 -17.21 -16.74
N GLU A 213 -6.55 -16.97 -17.74
CA GLU A 213 -6.24 -17.24 -19.16
C GLU A 213 -5.01 -16.48 -19.69
N ASN A 214 -4.69 -15.31 -19.11
CA ASN A 214 -3.56 -14.46 -19.52
C ASN A 214 -2.56 -14.17 -18.38
N SER A 215 -2.63 -14.94 -17.29
CA SER A 215 -1.78 -14.75 -16.11
C SER A 215 -0.86 -15.94 -15.95
N THR A 216 0.44 -15.70 -15.77
CA THR A 216 1.38 -16.73 -15.34
C THR A 216 1.80 -16.43 -13.91
N PHE A 217 1.78 -17.47 -13.08
CA PHE A 217 2.13 -17.34 -11.67
C PHE A 217 3.45 -18.04 -11.41
N LEU A 218 4.36 -17.32 -10.75
CA LEU A 218 5.53 -17.91 -10.10
C LEU A 218 5.07 -18.73 -8.88
N SER A 219 4.05 -18.24 -8.18
CA SER A 219 3.44 -18.90 -7.04
C SER A 219 2.00 -18.40 -6.89
N LEU A 220 1.07 -19.34 -6.75
CA LEU A 220 -0.32 -19.09 -6.44
C LEU A 220 -0.66 -19.85 -5.16
N ASP A 221 -1.09 -19.12 -4.13
CA ASP A 221 -1.49 -19.70 -2.84
C ASP A 221 -2.98 -19.50 -2.62
N LEU A 222 -3.70 -20.61 -2.57
CA LEU A 222 -5.15 -20.68 -2.40
C LEU A 222 -5.56 -21.47 -1.14
N GLN A 223 -4.60 -21.78 -0.27
CA GLN A 223 -4.86 -22.53 0.97
C GLN A 223 -5.93 -21.84 1.83
N ASP A 224 -6.62 -22.60 2.66
CA ASP A 224 -7.63 -22.07 3.58
C ASP A 224 -8.71 -21.23 2.85
N ASN A 225 -9.24 -21.79 1.75
CA ASN A 225 -10.41 -21.30 1.02
C ASN A 225 -11.49 -22.40 0.94
N ASP A 226 -12.67 -22.03 0.44
CA ASP A 226 -13.85 -22.90 0.33
C ASP A 226 -13.98 -23.57 -1.05
N LEU A 227 -12.86 -23.95 -1.67
CA LEU A 227 -12.78 -24.31 -3.09
C LEU A 227 -13.52 -25.60 -3.46
N GLY A 228 -13.81 -26.49 -2.50
CA GLY A 228 -14.39 -27.79 -2.80
C GLY A 228 -13.55 -28.56 -3.84
N ASN A 229 -14.20 -29.21 -4.81
CA ASN A 229 -13.51 -29.90 -5.90
C ASN A 229 -13.22 -28.94 -7.07
N VAL A 230 -12.21 -28.08 -6.95
CA VAL A 230 -11.70 -27.35 -8.12
C VAL A 230 -10.90 -28.31 -8.98
N GLU A 231 -11.31 -28.43 -10.24
CA GLU A 231 -10.64 -29.31 -11.19
C GLU A 231 -9.23 -28.80 -11.51
N LYS A 232 -8.32 -29.72 -11.78
CA LYS A 232 -6.92 -29.41 -12.13
C LYS A 232 -6.80 -28.54 -13.39
N GLU A 233 -7.80 -28.59 -14.27
CA GLU A 233 -7.85 -27.86 -15.54
C GLU A 233 -7.82 -26.34 -15.36
N TYR A 234 -8.31 -25.82 -14.23
CA TYR A 234 -8.32 -24.37 -13.94
C TYR A 234 -6.92 -23.77 -13.78
N PHE A 235 -5.88 -24.60 -13.62
CA PHE A 235 -4.52 -24.17 -13.28
C PHE A 235 -3.46 -24.50 -14.35
N ILE A 236 -3.85 -24.90 -15.56
CA ILE A 236 -2.90 -25.31 -16.64
C ILE A 236 -1.85 -24.22 -16.94
N ASN A 237 -2.20 -22.94 -16.79
CA ASN A 237 -1.29 -21.81 -17.07
C ASN A 237 -0.45 -21.36 -15.86
N ALA A 238 -0.66 -21.96 -14.70
CA ALA A 238 0.13 -21.69 -13.51
C ALA A 238 1.25 -22.75 -13.43
N LEU A 239 2.51 -22.31 -13.31
CA LEU A 239 3.65 -23.21 -13.03
C LEU A 239 3.57 -23.68 -11.57
N ILE A 240 2.49 -24.37 -11.21
CA ILE A 240 2.24 -24.83 -9.85
C ILE A 240 3.06 -26.10 -9.67
N GLY A 241 4.13 -26.01 -8.90
CA GLY A 241 4.56 -27.18 -8.12
C GLY A 241 3.37 -27.55 -7.24
N TRP A 242 2.78 -28.72 -7.45
CA TRP A 242 1.52 -29.26 -6.90
C TRP A 242 1.38 -29.31 -5.37
N TYR A 243 2.07 -28.47 -4.62
CA TYR A 243 2.30 -28.66 -3.19
C TYR A 243 1.32 -27.93 -2.27
N PHE A 244 0.44 -27.03 -2.74
CA PHE A 244 -0.35 -26.18 -1.83
C PHE A 244 -1.74 -25.78 -2.38
N ILE A 245 -2.54 -26.78 -2.79
CA ILE A 245 -4.01 -26.65 -2.85
C ILE A 245 -4.57 -27.44 -1.67
#